data_AF-A0A453SFB1-F1
#
_entry.id   AF-A0A453SFB1-F1
#
_cell.length_a   1.000
_cell.length_b   1.000
_cell.length_c   1.000
_cell.angle_alpha   90.00
_cell.angle_beta   90.00
_cell.angle_gamma   90.00
#
_symmetry.space_group_name_H-M   'P 1'
#
loop_
_entity.id
_entity.type
_entity.pdbx_description
1 polymer ?
#
loop_
_entity_poly.entity_id
_entity_poly.type
_entity_poly.pdbx_seq_one_letter_code
_entity_poly.pdbx_strand_id
1 'polypeptide(L)' 'RPLSAFAVSQARLLLRLHYPSEGYLVQESRGACFLGWQTRPLLSVSAWQ' A
#
# COMPACT_ATOMS: atom_id res chain seq x y z
N ARG A 1 16.04 -1.15 -1.43
CA ARG A 1 15.99 0.09 -0.61
C ARG A 1 14.59 0.22 -0.01
N PRO A 2 14.43 0.52 1.29
CA PRO A 2 13.09 0.67 1.86
C PRO A 2 12.36 1.86 1.23
N LEU A 3 11.05 1.71 1.02
CA LEU A 3 10.19 2.82 0.64
C LEU A 3 10.17 3.89 1.75
N SER A 4 9.91 5.14 1.34
CA SER A 4 9.65 6.21 2.30
C SER A 4 8.37 5.92 3.09
N ALA A 5 8.36 6.15 4.40
CA ALA A 5 7.16 6.07 5.23
C ALA A 5 6.03 6.97 4.69
N PHE A 6 6.38 8.08 4.04
CA PHE A 6 5.42 8.95 3.38
C PHE A 6 4.74 8.30 2.17
N ALA A 7 5.43 7.43 1.43
CA ALA A 7 4.82 6.73 0.29
C ALA A 7 3.67 5.82 0.75
N VAL A 8 3.86 5.12 1.87
CA VAL A 8 2.82 4.25 2.45
C VAL A 8 1.64 5.08 3.00
N SER A 9 1.92 6.19 3.70
CA SER A 9 0.88 7.12 4.16
C SER A 9 0.07 7.73 3.02
N GLN A 10 0.73 8.10 1.92
CA GLN A 10 0.07 8.60 0.71
C GLN A 10 -0.83 7.54 0.07
N ALA A 11 -0.36 6.28 -0.03
CA ALA A 11 -1.19 5.19 -0.53
C ALA A 11 -2.45 4.96 0.32
N ARG A 12 -2.33 4.99 1.66
CA ARG A 12 -3.50 4.90 2.56
C ARG A 12 -4.45 6.07 2.39
N LEU A 13 -3.92 7.30 2.28
CA LEU A 13 -4.73 8.50 2.07
C LEU A 13 -5.53 8.41 0.76
N LEU A 14 -4.87 8.02 -0.34
CA LEU A 14 -5.50 7.85 -1.64
C LEU A 14 -6.71 6.90 -1.56
N LEU A 15 -6.57 5.75 -0.90
CA LEU A 15 -7.67 4.81 -0.73
C LEU A 15 -8.78 5.36 0.16
N ARG A 16 -8.45 6.08 1.25
CA ARG A 16 -9.44 6.71 2.11
C ARG A 16 -10.27 7.77 1.38
N LEU A 17 -9.68 8.49 0.43
CA LEU A 17 -10.35 9.55 -0.32
C LEU A 17 -11.23 9.01 -1.46
N HIS A 18 -10.80 7.97 -2.16
CA HIS A 18 -11.46 7.51 -3.39
C HIS A 18 -12.18 6.17 -3.26
N TYR A 19 -11.83 5.34 -2.28
CA TYR A 19 -12.38 4.00 -2.08
C TYR A 19 -12.71 3.70 -0.60
N PRO A 20 -13.42 4.60 0.12
CA PRO A 20 -13.75 4.36 1.51
C PRO A 20 -14.66 3.13 1.65
N SER A 21 -14.32 2.24 2.61
CA SER A 21 -15.09 1.03 2.94
C SER A 21 -15.16 -0.06 1.86
N GLU A 22 -14.39 0.06 0.78
CA GLU A 22 -14.34 -0.94 -0.29
C GLU A 22 -13.50 -2.17 0.11
N GLY A 23 -12.69 -2.12 1.17
CA GLY A 23 -11.91 -3.28 1.62
C GLY A 23 -10.55 -3.43 0.94
N TYR A 24 -10.08 -2.38 0.25
CA TYR A 24 -8.67 -2.24 -0.07
C TYR A 24 -7.81 -2.13 1.20
N LEU A 25 -6.69 -2.84 1.22
CA LEU A 25 -5.73 -2.86 2.31
C LEU A 25 -4.34 -2.49 1.79
N VAL A 26 -3.65 -1.62 2.53
CA VAL A 26 -2.24 -1.29 2.29
C VAL A 26 -1.42 -1.80 3.46
N GLN A 27 -0.41 -2.61 3.19
CA GLN A 27 0.51 -3.15 4.17
C GLN A 27 1.95 -2.82 3.80
N GLU A 28 2.76 -2.52 4.80
CA GLU A 28 4.20 -2.38 4.64
C GLU A 28 4.87 -3.61 5.22
N SER A 29 5.76 -4.24 4.45
CA SER A 29 6.54 -5.38 4.91
C SER A 29 7.87 -5.44 4.19
N ARG A 30 8.95 -5.68 4.94
CA ARG A 30 10.32 -5.83 4.41
C ARG A 30 10.75 -4.69 3.46
N GLY A 31 10.31 -3.46 3.75
CA GLY A 31 10.65 -2.26 2.97
C GLY A 31 9.87 -2.11 1.64
N ALA A 32 8.85 -2.93 1.40
CA ALA A 32 7.96 -2.87 0.26
C ALA A 32 6.51 -2.57 0.70
N CYS A 33 5.71 -2.03 -0.22
CA CYS A 33 4.30 -1.71 -0.02
C CYS A 33 3.43 -2.69 -0.80
N PHE A 34 2.43 -3.28 -0.14
CA PHE A 34 1.52 -4.26 -0.71
C PHE A 34 0.10 -3.70 -0.70
N LEU A 35 -0.53 -3.69 -1.88
CA LEU A 35 -1.94 -3.40 -2.05
C LEU A 35 -2.70 -4.72 -2.21
N GLY A 36 -3.73 -4.90 -1.41
CA GLY A 36 -4.66 -6.03 -1.51
C GLY A 36 -6.10 -5.57 -1.47
N TRP A 37 -7.00 -6.49 -1.80
CA TRP A 37 -8.43 -6.39 -1.59
C TRP A 37 -8.87 -7.53 -0.68
N GLN A 38 -9.37 -7.20 0.52
CA GLN A 38 -9.68 -8.18 1.55
C GLN A 38 -8.47 -9.11 1.79
N THR A 39 -8.60 -10.41 1.55
CA THR A 39 -7.52 -11.40 1.69
C THR A 39 -6.72 -11.62 0.40
N ARG A 40 -7.10 -10.98 -0.71
CA ARG A 40 -6.49 -11.19 -2.02
C ARG A 40 -5.39 -10.14 -2.27
N PRO A 41 -4.11 -10.55 -2.40
CA PRO A 41 -3.06 -9.63 -2.83
C PRO A 41 -3.27 -9.19 -4.28
N LEU A 42 -3.01 -7.92 -4.59
CA LEU A 42 -3.21 -7.35 -5.92
C LEU A 42 -1.91 -6.82 -6.52
N LEU A 43 -1.15 -6.02 -5.77
CA LEU A 43 0.03 -5.33 -6.27
C LEU A 43 1.10 -5.19 -5.18
N SER A 44 2.37 -5.25 -5.58
CA SER A 44 3.53 -5.00 -4.73
C SER A 44 4.40 -3.90 -5.35
N VAL A 45 4.88 -2.98 -4.51
CA VAL A 45 5.78 -1.88 -4.89
C VAL A 45 7.05 -2.00 -4.06
N SER A 46 8.20 -1.96 -4.73
CA SER A 46 9.51 -1.99 -4.10
C SER A 46 10.46 -1.02 -4.81
N ALA A 47 11.51 -0.60 -4.10
CA ALA A 47 12.55 0.26 -4.65
C ALA A 47 13.92 -0.43 -4.60
N TRP A 48 14.70 -0.25 -5.64
CA TRP A 48 16.02 -0.86 -5.85
C TRP A 48 17.04 0.26 -6.12
N GLN A 49 18.32 -0.04 -5.91
CA GLN A 49 19.43 0.86 -6.23
C GLN A 49 20.34 0.19 -7.23
#